data_AF-A0A6P3ZBE7-F1
#
_entry.id   AF-A0A6P3ZBE7-F1
#
_cell.length_a   1.000
_cell.length_b   1.000
_cell.length_c   1.000
_cell.angle_alpha   90.00
_cell.angle_beta   90.00
_cell.angle_gamma   90.00
#
_symmetry.space_group_name_H-M   'P 1'
#
loop_
_entity.id
_entity.type
_entity.pdbx_description
1 polymer ?
#
loop_
_entity_poly.entity_id
_entity_poly.type
_entity_poly.pdbx_seq_one_letter_code
_entity_poly.pdbx_strand_id
1 'polypeptide(L)'
;MLGKCEQFFLELMKVPRVESKLRVFAFKITFSSQVNDLRNNLNTINAAAREVKESAKLRQVMQTILTLGNALNQGTARGSAIGFKLDSLLKLSDTRARNNKMTLMHYLCKVKMMKYASSHLGGH
;
A
#
# COMPACT_ATOMS: atom_id res chain seq x y z
N MET A 1 20.75 -49.98 33.70
CA MET A 1 19.91 -49.81 32.50
C MET A 1 19.85 -48.33 32.18
N LEU A 2 20.00 -47.95 30.91
CA LEU A 2 19.83 -46.55 30.48
C LEU A 2 18.35 -46.20 30.38
N GLY A 3 18.00 -44.94 30.66
CA GLY A 3 16.66 -44.39 30.48
C GLY A 3 16.30 -44.18 29.01
N LYS A 4 15.00 -44.04 28.70
CA LYS A 4 14.50 -43.87 27.32
C LYS A 4 15.14 -42.68 26.58
N CYS A 5 15.39 -41.57 27.28
CA CYS A 5 16.04 -40.38 26.72
C CYS A 5 17.49 -40.67 26.29
N GLU A 6 18.26 -41.35 27.15
CA GLU A 6 19.64 -41.73 26.88
C GLU A 6 19.73 -42.75 25.73
N GLN A 7 18.80 -43.70 25.67
CA GLN A 7 18.69 -44.65 24.55
C GLN A 7 18.41 -43.92 23.22
N PHE A 8 17.52 -42.92 23.22
CA PHE A 8 17.27 -42.10 22.03
C PHE A 8 18.53 -41.35 21.57
N PHE A 9 19.24 -40.69 22.48
CA PHE A 9 20.47 -39.96 22.14
C PHE A 9 21.58 -40.90 21.64
N LEU A 10 21.72 -42.10 22.21
CA LEU A 10 22.67 -43.09 21.71
C LEU A 10 22.40 -43.49 20.26
N GLU A 11 21.13 -43.72 19.89
CA GLU A 11 20.78 -44.01 18.49
C GLU A 11 20.99 -42.79 17.59
N LEU A 12 20.67 -41.59 18.08
CA LEU A 12 20.86 -40.35 17.34
C LEU A 12 22.35 -40.07 17.03
N MET A 13 23.24 -40.35 17.97
CA MET A 13 24.70 -40.20 17.82
C MET A 13 25.29 -41.13 16.75
N LYS A 14 24.65 -42.28 16.46
CA LYS A 14 25.06 -43.17 15.37
C LYS A 14 24.76 -42.59 13.99
N VAL A 15 23.89 -41.58 13.89
CA VAL A 15 23.55 -40.95 12.61
C VAL A 15 24.66 -39.98 12.22
N PRO A 16 25.42 -40.25 11.14
CA PRO A 16 26.48 -39.34 10.71
C PRO A 16 25.86 -38.01 10.26
N ARG A 17 26.50 -36.91 10.69
CA ARG A 17 26.13 -35.51 10.35
C ARG A 17 24.68 -35.16 10.73
N VAL A 18 24.19 -35.67 11.86
CA VAL A 18 22.80 -35.52 12.29
C VAL A 18 22.32 -34.06 12.33
N GLU A 19 23.13 -33.13 12.85
CA GLU A 19 22.80 -31.71 12.91
C GLU A 19 22.54 -31.10 11.52
N SER A 20 23.39 -31.43 10.54
CA SER A 20 23.22 -30.96 9.17
C SER A 20 21.98 -31.55 8.52
N LYS A 21 21.68 -32.83 8.76
CA LYS A 21 20.45 -33.48 8.27
C LYS A 21 19.21 -32.84 8.88
N LEU A 22 19.21 -32.54 10.18
CA LEU A 22 18.10 -31.88 10.86
C LEU A 22 17.85 -30.47 10.29
N ARG A 23 18.90 -29.69 10.01
CA ARG A 23 18.75 -28.40 9.32
C ARG A 23 18.14 -28.53 7.94
N VAL A 24 18.60 -29.50 7.14
CA VAL A 24 18.04 -29.74 5.79
C VAL A 24 16.58 -30.20 5.88
N PHE A 25 16.23 -31.05 6.84
CA PHE A 25 14.84 -31.47 7.04
C PHE A 25 13.95 -30.31 7.49
N ALA A 26 14.41 -29.50 8.44
CA ALA A 26 13.69 -28.30 8.85
C ALA A 26 13.46 -27.35 7.66
N PHE A 27 14.48 -27.10 6.85
CA PHE A 27 14.36 -26.32 5.63
C PHE A 27 13.37 -26.94 4.64
N LYS A 28 13.49 -28.24 4.35
CA LYS A 28 12.60 -28.94 3.41
C LYS A 28 11.14 -28.86 3.84
N ILE A 29 10.87 -28.98 5.14
CA ILE A 29 9.53 -28.88 5.72
C ILE A 29 8.96 -27.47 5.52
N THR A 30 9.75 -26.42 5.73
CA THR A 30 9.25 -25.04 5.69
C THR A 30 9.36 -24.36 4.32
N PHE A 31 10.21 -24.87 3.42
CA PHE A 31 10.57 -24.21 2.16
C PHE A 31 9.35 -23.88 1.29
N SER A 32 8.44 -24.84 1.11
CA SER A 32 7.25 -24.64 0.28
C SER A 32 6.37 -23.51 0.83
N SER A 33 6.16 -23.47 2.15
CA SER A 33 5.40 -22.38 2.80
C SER A 33 6.10 -21.04 2.59
N GLN A 34 7.40 -20.96 2.88
CA GLN A 34 8.17 -19.72 2.75
C GLN A 34 8.14 -19.16 1.32
N VAL A 35 8.25 -20.03 0.31
CA VAL A 35 8.15 -19.64 -1.10
C VAL A 35 6.75 -19.14 -1.46
N ASN A 36 5.71 -19.82 -0.96
CA ASN A 36 4.33 -19.40 -1.20
C ASN A 36 4.02 -18.06 -0.53
N ASP A 37 4.47 -17.86 0.71
CA ASP A 37 4.31 -16.61 1.44
C ASP A 37 5.00 -15.46 0.70
N LEU A 38 6.24 -15.68 0.25
CA LEU A 38 6.98 -14.70 -0.55
C LEU A 38 6.25 -14.38 -1.87
N ARG A 39 5.78 -15.41 -2.59
CA ARG A 39 5.03 -15.23 -3.84
C ARG A 39 3.76 -14.41 -3.61
N ASN A 40 3.02 -14.70 -2.56
CA ASN A 40 1.79 -13.97 -2.21
C ASN A 40 2.07 -12.50 -1.88
N ASN A 41 3.16 -12.23 -1.15
CA ASN A 41 3.58 -10.86 -0.86
C ASN A 41 3.95 -10.10 -2.13
N LEU A 42 4.73 -10.72 -3.03
CA LEU A 42 5.10 -10.11 -4.31
C LEU A 42 3.90 -9.86 -5.21
N ASN A 43 2.95 -10.80 -5.27
CA ASN A 43 1.73 -10.64 -6.04
C ASN A 43 0.89 -9.48 -5.50
N THR A 44 0.75 -9.37 -4.17
CA THR A 44 0.04 -8.27 -3.52
C THR A 44 0.67 -6.92 -3.86
N ILE A 45 1.99 -6.78 -3.75
CA ILE A 45 2.70 -5.54 -4.08
C ILE A 45 2.54 -5.19 -5.57
N ASN A 46 2.71 -6.17 -6.45
CA ASN A 46 2.59 -5.97 -7.90
C ASN A 46 1.16 -5.56 -8.30
N ALA A 47 0.14 -6.20 -7.71
CA ALA A 47 -1.25 -5.86 -7.95
C ALA A 47 -1.55 -4.43 -7.49
N ALA A 48 -1.20 -4.09 -6.25
CA ALA A 48 -1.42 -2.75 -5.71
C ALA A 48 -0.69 -1.66 -6.52
N ALA A 49 0.57 -1.89 -6.90
CA ALA A 49 1.33 -0.94 -7.73
C ALA A 49 0.68 -0.75 -9.11
N ARG A 50 0.18 -1.83 -9.71
CA ARG A 50 -0.53 -1.78 -10.99
C ARG A 50 -1.83 -1.00 -10.86
N GLU A 51 -2.65 -1.32 -9.87
CA GLU A 51 -3.94 -0.65 -9.62
C GLU A 51 -3.76 0.87 -9.44
N VAL A 52 -2.76 1.28 -8.64
CA VAL A 52 -2.44 2.69 -8.42
C VAL A 52 -1.98 3.37 -9.72
N LYS A 53 -1.06 2.74 -10.46
CA LYS A 53 -0.52 3.28 -11.72
C LYS A 53 -1.59 3.41 -12.80
N GLU A 54 -2.44 2.40 -12.93
CA GLU A 54 -3.41 2.28 -14.03
C GLU A 54 -4.74 2.98 -13.74
N SER A 55 -5.06 3.30 -12.48
CA SER A 55 -6.31 3.96 -12.10
C SER A 55 -6.49 5.35 -12.72
N ALA A 56 -7.36 5.42 -13.74
CA ALA A 56 -7.79 6.67 -14.35
C ALA A 56 -8.51 7.58 -13.35
N LYS A 57 -9.29 6.99 -12.43
CA LYS A 57 -10.00 7.72 -11.38
C LYS A 57 -9.02 8.42 -10.44
N LEU A 58 -7.95 7.73 -10.01
CA LEU A 58 -6.92 8.31 -9.17
C LEU A 58 -6.18 9.45 -9.89
N ARG A 59 -5.79 9.27 -11.16
CA ARG A 59 -5.20 10.33 -11.98
C ARG A 59 -6.10 11.57 -12.05
N GLN A 60 -7.41 11.38 -12.25
CA GLN A 60 -8.36 12.49 -12.32
C GLN A 60 -8.54 13.20 -10.97
N VAL A 61 -8.42 12.49 -9.84
CA VAL A 61 -8.42 13.10 -8.50
C VAL A 61 -7.15 13.94 -8.30
N MET A 62 -5.98 13.38 -8.61
CA MET A 62 -4.69 14.09 -8.54
C MET A 62 -4.69 15.36 -9.40
N GLN A 63 -5.22 15.30 -10.62
CA GLN A 63 -5.35 16.47 -11.49
C GLN A 63 -6.25 17.55 -10.88
N THR A 64 -7.37 17.15 -10.26
CA THR A 64 -8.27 18.10 -9.60
C THR A 64 -7.57 18.79 -8.42
N ILE A 65 -6.79 18.03 -7.63
CA ILE A 65 -5.99 18.56 -6.53
C ILE A 65 -4.94 19.54 -7.06
N LEU A 66 -4.24 19.21 -8.14
CA LEU A 66 -3.25 20.10 -8.76
C LEU A 66 -3.89 21.43 -9.19
N THR A 67 -5.03 21.37 -9.87
CA THR A 67 -5.77 22.57 -10.30
C THR A 67 -6.21 23.43 -9.11
N LEU A 68 -6.74 22.81 -8.05
CA LEU A 68 -7.13 23.54 -6.83
C LEU A 68 -5.92 24.16 -6.13
N GLY A 69 -4.83 23.41 -6.00
CA GLY A 69 -3.58 23.88 -5.40
C GLY A 69 -3.02 25.08 -6.16
N ASN A 70 -2.99 25.03 -7.50
CA ASN A 70 -2.52 26.13 -8.34
C ASN A 70 -3.41 27.38 -8.21
N ALA A 71 -4.73 27.20 -8.13
CA ALA A 71 -5.66 28.32 -7.93
C ALA A 71 -5.45 28.98 -6.55
N LEU A 72 -5.30 28.19 -5.49
CA LEU A 72 -5.08 28.70 -4.13
C LEU A 72 -3.72 29.36 -3.95
N ASN A 73 -2.70 28.91 -4.68
CA ASN A 73 -1.33 29.43 -4.58
C ASN A 73 -0.99 30.43 -5.70
N GLN A 74 -1.99 30.92 -6.44
CA GLN A 74 -1.79 31.90 -7.50
C GLN A 74 -1.07 33.14 -6.96
N GLY A 75 -0.04 33.61 -7.68
CA GLY A 75 0.78 34.76 -7.26
C GLY A 75 1.83 34.46 -6.18
N THR A 76 1.98 33.20 -5.76
CA THR A 76 3.06 32.76 -4.87
C THR A 76 4.09 31.92 -5.62
N ALA A 77 5.26 31.69 -5.00
CA ALA A 77 6.27 30.76 -5.52
C ALA A 77 5.79 29.30 -5.65
N ARG A 78 4.62 28.96 -5.10
CA ARG A 78 3.99 27.63 -5.19
C ARG A 78 2.86 27.56 -6.23
N GLY A 79 2.59 28.66 -6.94
CA GLY A 79 1.64 28.69 -8.05
C GLY A 79 2.20 28.02 -9.31
N SER A 80 1.32 27.72 -10.27
CA SER A 80 1.68 27.14 -11.58
C SER A 80 2.53 25.87 -11.51
N ALA A 81 2.35 25.06 -10.46
CA ALA A 81 3.03 23.79 -10.33
C ALA A 81 2.56 22.81 -11.42
N ILE A 82 3.49 21.99 -11.92
CA ILE A 82 3.21 20.89 -12.85
C ILE A 82 2.88 19.56 -12.13
N GLY A 83 3.09 19.52 -10.81
CA GLY A 83 2.88 18.36 -9.97
C GLY A 83 3.13 18.69 -8.49
N PHE A 84 2.92 17.72 -7.61
CA PHE A 84 3.13 17.87 -6.17
C PHE A 84 3.64 16.56 -5.56
N LYS A 85 4.31 16.66 -4.40
CA LYS A 85 4.71 15.48 -3.61
C LYS A 85 3.50 14.84 -2.93
N LEU A 86 3.45 13.52 -2.87
CA LEU A 86 2.32 12.77 -2.28
C LEU A 86 2.02 13.19 -0.83
N ASP A 87 3.03 13.52 -0.03
CA ASP A 87 2.83 13.98 1.36
C ASP A 87 1.97 15.26 1.45
N SER A 88 1.86 16.02 0.36
CA SER A 88 0.99 17.21 0.29
C SER A 88 -0.50 16.84 0.41
N LEU A 89 -0.88 15.58 0.13
CA LEU A 89 -2.25 15.10 0.25
C LEU A 89 -2.76 15.17 1.69
N LEU A 90 -1.87 15.02 2.69
CA LEU A 90 -2.24 15.11 4.11
C LEU A 90 -2.79 16.52 4.44
N LYS A 91 -2.27 17.55 3.77
CA LYS A 91 -2.67 18.96 3.99
C LYS A 91 -4.07 19.29 3.50
N LEU A 92 -4.71 18.42 2.70
CA LEU A 92 -6.06 18.66 2.21
C LEU A 92 -7.09 18.69 3.35
N SER A 93 -6.85 17.89 4.38
CA SER A 93 -7.70 17.85 5.58
C SER A 93 -7.45 19.03 6.52
N ASP A 94 -6.25 19.61 6.48
CA ASP A 94 -5.85 20.71 7.37
C ASP A 94 -6.17 22.09 6.78
N THR A 95 -6.17 22.21 5.46
CA THR A 95 -6.41 23.49 4.78
C THR A 95 -7.90 23.84 4.86
N ARG A 96 -8.23 24.87 5.64
CA ARG A 96 -9.62 25.30 5.90
C ARG A 96 -10.01 26.55 5.14
N ALA A 97 -11.28 26.65 4.80
CA ALA A 97 -11.90 27.90 4.37
C ALA A 97 -11.87 28.93 5.51
N ARG A 98 -11.95 30.23 5.17
CA ARG A 98 -11.88 31.34 6.14
C ARG A 98 -12.88 31.24 7.30
N ASN A 99 -14.03 30.62 7.07
CA ASN A 99 -15.06 30.40 8.08
C ASN A 99 -14.84 29.14 8.95
N ASN A 100 -13.74 28.41 8.74
CA ASN A 100 -13.36 27.16 9.40
C ASN A 100 -14.35 25.98 9.30
N LYS A 101 -15.46 26.13 8.58
CA LYS A 101 -16.53 25.11 8.47
C LYS A 101 -16.24 24.02 7.44
N MET A 102 -15.32 24.24 6.52
CA MET A 102 -15.03 23.32 5.42
C MET A 102 -13.52 23.24 5.18
N THR A 103 -13.02 22.03 4.93
CA THR A 103 -11.63 21.79 4.52
C THR A 103 -11.55 21.63 3.00
N LEU A 104 -10.34 21.73 2.44
CA LEU A 104 -10.11 21.50 1.01
C LEU A 104 -10.50 20.06 0.61
N MET A 105 -10.32 19.08 1.50
CA MET A 105 -10.79 17.71 1.31
C MET A 105 -12.32 17.63 1.17
N HIS A 106 -13.07 18.29 2.05
CA HIS A 106 -14.54 18.35 1.95
C HIS A 106 -14.98 18.97 0.62
N TYR A 107 -14.33 20.05 0.21
CA TYR A 107 -14.62 20.72 -1.05
C TYR A 107 -14.35 19.81 -2.26
N LEU A 108 -13.21 19.11 -2.28
CA LEU A 108 -12.86 18.17 -3.33
C LEU A 108 -13.89 17.05 -3.47
N CYS A 109 -14.35 16.47 -2.36
CA CYS A 109 -15.43 15.48 -2.36
C CYS A 109 -16.72 16.04 -2.97
N LYS A 110 -17.14 17.25 -2.54
CA LYS A 110 -18.33 17.92 -3.07
C LYS A 110 -18.27 18.14 -4.58
N VAL A 111 -17.13 18.66 -5.08
CA VAL A 111 -16.92 18.88 -6.52
C VAL A 111 -16.98 17.56 -7.31
N LYS A 112 -16.38 16.49 -6.79
CA LYS A 112 -16.43 15.17 -7.44
C LYS A 112 -17.83 14.58 -7.46
N MET A 113 -18.57 14.67 -6.36
CA MET A 113 -19.95 14.19 -6.27
C MET A 113 -20.89 14.96 -7.22
N MET A 114 -20.75 16.29 -7.29
CA MET A 114 -21.53 17.11 -8.22
C MET A 114 -21.24 16.74 -9.68
N LYS A 115 -19.98 16.59 -10.07
CA LYS A 115 -19.61 16.15 -11.42
C LYS A 115 -20.15 14.77 -11.76
N TYR A 116 -20.10 13.84 -10.80
CA TYR A 116 -20.67 12.49 -10.97
C TYR A 116 -22.19 12.55 -11.15
N ALA A 117 -22.91 13.34 -10.35
CA ALA A 117 -24.35 13.50 -10.47
C ALA A 117 -24.73 14.10 -11.85
N SER A 118 -24.03 15.15 -12.29
CA SER A 118 -24.28 15.77 -13.60
C SER A 118 -24.02 14.83 -14.78
N SER A 119 -23.01 13.96 -14.70
CA SER A 119 -22.71 13.02 -15.79
C SER A 119 -23.69 11.83 -15.87
N HIS A 120 -24.46 11.57 -14.81
CA HIS A 120 -25.43 10.47 -14.76
C HIS A 120 -26.90 10.94 -14.83
N LEU A 121 -27.17 12.23 -14.59
CA LEU A 121 -28.51 12.82 -14.70
C LEU A 121 -28.74 13.57 -16.02
N GLY A 122 -27.71 13.84 -16.83
CA GLY A 122 -27.82 14.50 -18.14
C GLY A 122 -28.07 13.56 -19.33
N GLY A 123 -28.56 12.34 -19.08
CA GLY A 123 -28.83 11.30 -20.09
C GLY A 123 -30.31 11.17 -20.47
N HIS A 124 -31.06 12.27 -20.47
CA HIS A 124 -32.43 12.36 -21.00
C HIS A 124 -32.53 13.54 -21.98
#